data_AF-A0A4Y6Q1Z7-F1
#
_entry.id   AF-A0A4Y6Q1Z7-F1
#
_cell.length_a   1.000
_cell.length_b   1.000
_cell.length_c   1.000
_cell.angle_alpha   90.00
_cell.angle_beta   90.00
_cell.angle_gamma   90.00
#
_symmetry.space_group_name_H-M   'P 1'
#
loop_
_entity.id
_entity.type
_entity.pdbx_description
1 polymer ?
#
loop_
_entity_poly.entity_id
_entity_poly.type
_entity_poly.pdbx_seq_one_letter_code
_entity_poly.pdbx_strand_id
1 'polypeptide(L)'
;MMLALAVSVAGSGCEKESTWDEPGPAASFENFLMDWYRGEYETAFETITPEDRQVLTKPLDELEGKLDAQDMPAKADMLVVGRVDNPYDIKDIDLAEPLETKPDKGQKVTLELVYHDGREGEATMIWGGDRWYVDLPLEQKASEPAPKDAQEPKPEGQAADKPEQPSADEETDADGGSLHDQQQHDQQQDAGRQQGEQQ
;
A
#
# COMPACT_ATOMS: atom_id res chain seq x y z
N MET A 1 30.00 -70.54 -15.79
CA MET A 1 29.62 -69.39 -16.64
C MET A 1 28.88 -68.40 -15.74
N MET A 2 29.62 -67.52 -15.05
CA MET A 2 29.06 -66.56 -14.10
C MET A 2 28.50 -65.36 -14.88
N LEU A 3 27.19 -65.15 -14.79
CA LEU A 3 26.50 -64.01 -15.37
C LEU A 3 26.58 -62.84 -14.38
N ALA A 4 27.43 -61.86 -14.66
CA ALA A 4 27.49 -60.61 -13.90
C ALA A 4 26.34 -59.70 -14.35
N LEU A 5 25.38 -59.45 -13.45
CA LEU A 5 24.41 -58.37 -13.60
C LEU A 5 25.13 -57.03 -13.42
N ALA A 6 25.34 -56.30 -14.51
CA ALA A 6 25.69 -54.89 -14.44
C ALA A 6 24.42 -54.10 -14.07
N VAL A 7 24.33 -53.66 -12.82
CA VAL A 7 23.36 -52.66 -12.39
C VAL A 7 23.86 -51.31 -12.91
N SER A 8 23.34 -50.88 -14.06
CA SER A 8 23.49 -49.51 -14.54
C SER A 8 22.61 -48.61 -13.67
N VAL A 9 23.23 -47.93 -12.71
CA VAL A 9 22.61 -46.79 -12.03
C VAL A 9 22.56 -45.67 -13.06
N ALA A 10 21.38 -45.45 -13.64
CA ALA A 10 21.09 -44.24 -14.38
C ALA A 10 21.06 -43.08 -13.37
N GLY A 11 22.18 -42.37 -13.24
CA GLY A 11 22.19 -41.06 -12.63
C GLY A 11 21.36 -40.13 -13.53
N SER A 12 20.15 -39.81 -13.09
CA SER A 12 19.36 -38.73 -13.67
C SER A 12 20.11 -37.42 -13.49
N GLY A 13 20.90 -37.03 -14.47
CA GLY A 13 21.39 -35.66 -14.61
C GLY A 13 20.21 -34.76 -14.98
N CYS A 14 19.53 -34.22 -13.97
CA CYS A 14 18.73 -33.01 -14.10
C CYS A 14 19.50 -31.87 -13.44
N GLU A 15 20.64 -31.50 -14.01
CA GLU A 15 21.33 -30.26 -13.65
C GLU A 15 20.73 -29.15 -14.52
N LYS A 16 19.67 -28.52 -13.99
CA LYS A 16 19.17 -27.20 -14.38
C LYS A 16 18.54 -26.56 -13.14
N GLU A 17 19.31 -26.40 -12.08
CA GLU A 17 18.85 -25.60 -10.95
C GLU A 17 19.59 -24.28 -11.04
N SER A 18 18.95 -23.31 -11.65
CA SER A 18 19.39 -21.93 -11.60
C SER A 18 18.26 -20.96 -12.05
N THR A 19 17.46 -20.44 -11.09
CA THR A 19 16.60 -19.23 -11.17
C THR A 19 16.82 -18.13 -10.06
N TRP A 20 17.93 -17.99 -9.33
CA TRP A 20 18.50 -18.84 -8.27
C TRP A 20 19.18 -18.01 -7.16
N ASP A 21 19.47 -18.56 -6.00
CA ASP A 21 19.29 -19.96 -5.57
C ASP A 21 18.37 -20.05 -4.34
N GLU A 22 17.91 -21.26 -4.01
CA GLU A 22 16.70 -21.49 -3.25
C GLU A 22 16.67 -20.86 -1.84
N PRO A 23 15.62 -20.08 -1.51
CA PRO A 23 14.54 -19.64 -2.41
C PRO A 23 14.99 -18.54 -3.38
N GLY A 24 14.59 -18.65 -4.67
CA GLY A 24 14.77 -17.58 -5.66
C GLY A 24 14.03 -16.28 -5.30
N PRO A 25 14.12 -15.21 -6.11
CA PRO A 25 13.60 -13.89 -5.72
C PRO A 25 12.07 -13.90 -5.53
N ALA A 26 11.32 -14.54 -6.43
CA ALA A 26 9.86 -14.68 -6.29
C ALA A 26 9.46 -15.44 -5.02
N ALA A 27 10.06 -16.61 -4.78
CA ALA A 27 9.81 -17.40 -3.57
C ALA A 27 10.25 -16.68 -2.28
N SER A 28 11.34 -15.91 -2.33
CA SER A 28 11.79 -15.09 -1.21
C SER A 28 10.80 -13.98 -0.89
N PHE A 29 10.23 -13.34 -1.93
CA PHE A 29 9.19 -12.33 -1.77
C PHE A 29 7.89 -12.94 -1.23
N GLU A 30 7.47 -14.10 -1.75
CA GLU A 30 6.30 -14.82 -1.26
C GLU A 30 6.45 -15.19 0.22
N ASN A 31 7.62 -15.68 0.63
CA ASN A 31 7.92 -15.97 2.04
C ASN A 31 7.79 -14.73 2.92
N PHE A 32 8.31 -13.58 2.47
CA PHE A 32 8.12 -12.30 3.18
C PHE A 32 6.64 -11.97 3.38
N LEU A 33 5.82 -12.08 2.33
CA LEU A 33 4.38 -11.82 2.41
C LEU A 33 3.67 -12.81 3.34
N MET A 34 4.09 -14.07 3.34
CA MET A 34 3.55 -15.11 4.19
C MET A 34 3.90 -14.89 5.67
N ASP A 35 5.15 -14.58 5.97
CA ASP A 35 5.62 -14.28 7.33
C ASP A 35 4.88 -13.04 7.86
N TRP A 36 4.74 -12.02 7.02
CA TRP A 36 3.94 -10.84 7.32
C TRP A 36 2.47 -11.20 7.63
N TYR A 37 1.83 -11.99 6.76
CA TYR A 37 0.44 -12.40 6.92
C TYR A 37 0.20 -13.24 8.19
N ARG A 38 1.16 -14.08 8.58
CA ARG A 38 1.10 -14.89 9.80
C ARG A 38 1.37 -14.10 11.08
N GLY A 39 1.77 -12.83 10.97
CA GLY A 39 2.17 -11.99 12.10
C GLY A 39 3.59 -12.27 12.59
N GLU A 40 4.42 -12.93 11.79
CA GLU A 40 5.85 -13.19 12.05
C GLU A 40 6.67 -11.95 11.64
N TYR A 41 6.30 -10.79 12.19
CA TYR A 41 6.80 -9.49 11.73
C TYR A 41 8.31 -9.32 11.91
N GLU A 42 8.91 -9.95 12.93
CA GLU A 42 10.37 -9.92 13.11
C GLU A 42 11.08 -10.63 11.95
N THR A 43 10.59 -11.80 11.56
CA THR A 43 11.14 -12.58 10.44
C THR A 43 10.94 -11.83 9.11
N ALA A 44 9.74 -11.30 8.87
CA ALA A 44 9.45 -10.47 7.70
C ALA A 44 10.33 -9.22 7.66
N PHE A 45 10.56 -8.57 8.81
CA PHE A 45 11.43 -7.40 8.89
C PHE A 45 12.87 -7.76 8.51
N GLU A 46 13.38 -8.93 8.91
CA GLU A 46 14.72 -9.39 8.56
C GLU A 46 14.94 -9.68 7.08
N THR A 47 13.88 -9.87 6.29
CA THR A 47 13.98 -10.07 4.84
C THR A 47 14.07 -8.75 4.07
N ILE A 48 13.85 -7.61 4.72
CA ILE A 48 14.01 -6.27 4.12
C ILE A 48 15.49 -5.88 4.10
N THR A 49 15.87 -5.06 3.11
CA THR A 49 17.24 -4.54 3.03
C THR A 49 17.70 -3.91 4.36
N PRO A 50 18.97 -4.11 4.76
CA PRO A 50 19.53 -3.42 5.93
C PRO A 50 19.40 -1.90 5.88
N GLU A 51 19.46 -1.32 4.68
CA GLU A 51 19.31 0.11 4.41
C GLU A 51 17.89 0.59 4.72
N ASP A 52 16.86 -0.07 4.17
CA ASP A 52 15.47 0.30 4.41
C ASP A 52 15.06 0.09 5.87
N ARG A 53 15.57 -0.96 6.51
CA ARG A 53 15.38 -1.18 7.94
C ARG A 53 15.88 -0.01 8.78
N GLN A 54 17.04 0.55 8.45
CA GLN A 54 17.57 1.74 9.15
C GLN A 54 16.67 2.95 8.95
N VAL A 55 16.14 3.15 7.74
CA VAL A 55 15.18 4.23 7.47
C VAL A 55 13.92 4.04 8.31
N LEU A 56 13.37 2.82 8.36
CA LEU A 56 12.17 2.50 9.15
C LEU A 56 12.38 2.68 10.66
N THR A 57 13.55 2.33 11.19
CA THR A 57 13.82 2.41 12.63
C THR A 57 14.38 3.74 13.10
N LYS A 58 14.70 4.67 12.19
CA LYS A 58 15.23 5.98 12.56
C LYS A 58 14.34 6.77 13.54
N PRO A 59 13.00 6.87 13.34
CA PRO A 59 12.13 7.57 14.30
C PRO A 59 12.16 6.90 15.67
N LEU A 60 12.41 5.59 15.69
CA LEU A 60 12.50 4.83 16.90
C LEU A 60 13.80 5.14 17.68
N ASP A 61 14.94 5.23 16.99
CA ASP A 61 16.21 5.67 17.61
C ASP A 61 16.08 7.08 18.22
N GLU A 62 15.23 7.96 17.66
CA GLU A 62 14.95 9.30 18.21
C GLU A 62 14.08 9.29 19.48
N LEU A 63 13.35 8.20 19.73
CA LEU A 63 12.54 8.00 20.93
C LEU A 63 13.33 7.32 22.07
N GLU A 64 14.50 6.76 21.76
CA GLU A 64 15.37 6.14 22.75
C GLU A 64 15.76 7.16 23.84
N GLY A 65 15.53 6.79 25.10
CA GLY A 65 15.76 7.67 26.26
C GLY A 65 14.65 8.70 26.52
N LYS A 66 13.62 8.80 25.66
CA LYS A 66 12.39 9.57 25.92
C LYS A 66 11.24 8.71 26.41
N LEU A 67 11.24 7.43 26.07
CA LEU A 67 10.28 6.42 26.51
C LEU A 67 10.97 5.38 27.40
N ASP A 68 10.21 4.84 28.34
CA ASP A 68 10.64 3.66 29.10
C ASP A 68 10.72 2.44 28.17
N ALA A 69 11.62 1.51 28.46
CA ALA A 69 11.87 0.34 27.59
C ALA A 69 10.63 -0.56 27.39
N GLN A 70 9.68 -0.53 28.33
CA GLN A 70 8.43 -1.29 28.27
C GLN A 70 7.37 -0.66 27.33
N ASP A 71 7.46 0.66 27.12
CA ASP A 71 6.54 1.44 26.29
C ASP A 71 7.09 1.61 24.87
N MET A 72 8.18 0.89 24.58
CA MET A 72 8.97 1.03 23.40
C MET A 72 8.48 0.06 22.31
N PRO A 73 8.03 0.50 21.12
CA PRO A 73 7.56 -0.40 20.06
C PRO A 73 8.65 -1.36 19.55
N ALA A 74 8.32 -2.57 19.11
CA ALA A 74 9.33 -3.40 18.45
C ALA A 74 9.80 -2.74 17.14
N LYS A 75 11.04 -3.03 16.69
CA LYS A 75 11.52 -2.56 15.37
C LYS A 75 10.59 -3.02 14.24
N ALA A 76 10.08 -4.23 14.34
CA ALA A 76 9.13 -4.80 13.39
C ALA A 76 7.78 -4.06 13.39
N ASP A 77 7.38 -3.42 14.51
CA ASP A 77 6.17 -2.59 14.57
C ASP A 77 6.32 -1.30 13.75
N MET A 78 7.55 -0.88 13.46
CA MET A 78 7.83 0.27 12.59
C MET A 78 7.58 -0.03 11.11
N LEU A 79 7.37 -1.31 10.74
CA LEU A 79 7.02 -1.72 9.38
C LEU A 79 5.55 -1.38 9.06
N VAL A 80 5.17 -0.10 9.19
CA VAL A 80 3.85 0.40 8.78
C VAL A 80 3.93 0.84 7.31
N VAL A 81 4.22 -0.12 6.43
CA VAL A 81 4.03 0.09 5.00
C VAL A 81 2.52 0.23 4.78
N GLY A 82 2.07 1.26 4.06
CA GLY A 82 0.65 1.69 3.98
C GLY A 82 -0.38 0.63 3.56
N ARG A 83 0.08 -0.56 3.21
CA ARG A 83 -0.54 -1.88 3.29
C ARG A 83 0.48 -2.78 2.59
N VAL A 84 1.01 -3.79 3.27
CA VAL A 84 1.65 -4.90 2.55
C VAL A 84 0.53 -5.69 1.89
N ASP A 85 0.71 -6.08 0.63
CA ASP A 85 -0.30 -6.86 -0.07
C ASP A 85 -0.57 -8.19 0.65
N ASN A 86 -1.83 -8.61 0.65
CA ASN A 86 -2.19 -9.92 1.16
C ASN A 86 -1.67 -10.97 0.17
N PRO A 87 -0.86 -11.96 0.59
CA PRO A 87 -0.33 -12.98 -0.32
C PRO A 87 -1.44 -13.71 -1.10
N TYR A 88 -2.64 -13.86 -0.53
CA TYR A 88 -3.76 -14.56 -1.19
C TYR A 88 -4.53 -13.70 -2.20
N ASP A 89 -4.26 -12.39 -2.29
CA ASP A 89 -4.82 -11.55 -3.33
C ASP A 89 -3.98 -11.63 -4.63
N ILE A 90 -2.74 -12.13 -4.52
CA ILE A 90 -1.80 -12.31 -5.62
C ILE A 90 -2.04 -13.67 -6.26
N LYS A 91 -2.28 -13.65 -7.56
CA LYS A 91 -2.47 -14.83 -8.40
C LYS A 91 -1.15 -15.37 -8.94
N ASP A 92 -0.22 -14.48 -9.31
CA ASP A 92 1.05 -14.84 -9.93
C ASP A 92 2.18 -13.89 -9.51
N ILE A 93 3.40 -14.43 -9.39
CA ILE A 93 4.63 -13.69 -9.05
C ILE A 93 5.74 -14.19 -9.99
N ASP A 94 6.11 -13.37 -10.96
CA ASP A 94 7.12 -13.72 -11.95
C ASP A 94 8.25 -12.69 -11.98
N LEU A 95 9.43 -13.11 -12.46
CA LEU A 95 10.47 -12.13 -12.79
C LEU A 95 10.10 -11.41 -14.09
N ALA A 96 10.16 -10.07 -14.07
CA ALA A 96 10.02 -9.26 -15.27
C ALA A 96 11.08 -9.61 -16.34
N GLU A 97 12.30 -9.92 -15.89
CA GLU A 97 13.41 -10.33 -16.74
C GLU A 97 14.07 -11.61 -16.19
N PRO A 98 14.32 -12.62 -17.03
CA PRO A 98 14.92 -13.87 -16.58
C PRO A 98 16.37 -13.65 -16.13
N LEU A 99 16.72 -14.27 -15.00
CA LEU A 99 18.11 -14.35 -14.55
C LEU A 99 18.79 -15.53 -15.24
N GLU A 100 19.78 -15.26 -16.09
CA GLU A 100 20.56 -16.29 -16.81
C GLU A 100 21.92 -16.58 -16.18
N THR A 101 22.35 -15.75 -15.23
CA THR A 101 23.63 -15.88 -14.53
C THR A 101 23.46 -15.50 -13.06
N LYS A 102 24.40 -15.94 -12.21
CA LYS A 102 24.42 -15.57 -10.79
C LYS A 102 24.40 -14.03 -10.66
N PRO A 103 23.48 -13.46 -9.87
CA PRO A 103 23.42 -12.02 -9.69
C PRO A 103 24.63 -11.48 -8.92
N ASP A 104 25.06 -10.28 -9.29
CA ASP A 104 26.07 -9.53 -8.54
C ASP A 104 25.48 -9.00 -7.22
N LYS A 105 26.31 -8.86 -6.18
CA LYS A 105 25.85 -8.25 -4.93
C LYS A 105 25.36 -6.83 -5.20
N GLY A 106 24.14 -6.52 -4.77
CA GLY A 106 23.45 -5.26 -5.01
C GLY A 106 22.63 -5.22 -6.30
N GLN A 107 22.64 -6.29 -7.11
CA GLN A 107 21.80 -6.37 -8.30
C GLN A 107 20.32 -6.41 -7.88
N LYS A 108 19.54 -5.49 -8.46
CA LYS A 108 18.09 -5.42 -8.28
C LYS A 108 17.38 -6.17 -9.40
N VAL A 109 16.28 -6.82 -9.07
CA VAL A 109 15.36 -7.45 -10.03
C VAL A 109 13.94 -7.02 -9.72
N THR A 110 13.14 -6.87 -10.77
CA THR A 110 11.72 -6.56 -10.65
C THR A 110 10.91 -7.85 -10.75
N LEU A 111 9.96 -8.00 -9.83
CA LEU A 111 8.91 -9.00 -9.87
C LEU A 111 7.63 -8.36 -10.39
N GLU A 112 7.00 -8.98 -11.36
CA GLU A 112 5.65 -8.65 -11.80
C GLU A 112 4.65 -9.42 -10.94
N LEU A 113 3.66 -8.72 -10.41
CA LEU A 113 2.59 -9.27 -9.57
C LEU A 113 1.29 -9.18 -10.33
N VAL A 114 0.61 -10.30 -10.53
CA VAL A 114 -0.74 -10.33 -11.10
C VAL A 114 -1.72 -10.67 -9.98
N TYR A 115 -2.71 -9.84 -9.75
CA TYR A 115 -3.70 -10.05 -8.70
C TYR A 115 -4.94 -10.80 -9.23
N HIS A 116 -5.66 -11.45 -8.32
CA HIS A 116 -6.89 -12.18 -8.68
C HIS A 116 -8.00 -11.28 -9.24
N ASP A 117 -7.99 -9.99 -8.92
CA ASP A 117 -8.94 -9.00 -9.42
C ASP A 117 -8.52 -8.36 -10.76
N GLY A 118 -7.39 -8.80 -11.33
CA GLY A 118 -6.86 -8.31 -12.60
C GLY A 118 -6.02 -7.03 -12.48
N ARG A 119 -5.75 -6.54 -11.27
CA ARG A 119 -4.69 -5.54 -11.08
C ARG A 119 -3.32 -6.16 -11.40
N GLU A 120 -2.39 -5.28 -11.72
CA GLU A 120 -0.97 -5.58 -11.89
C GLU A 120 -0.19 -4.72 -10.90
N GLY A 121 0.93 -5.23 -10.42
CA GLY A 121 1.82 -4.55 -9.50
C GLY A 121 3.27 -5.00 -9.70
N GLU A 122 4.17 -4.35 -8.99
CA GLU A 122 5.59 -4.64 -9.06
C GLU A 122 6.18 -4.67 -7.66
N ALA A 123 7.13 -5.58 -7.47
CA ALA A 123 8.00 -5.60 -6.29
C ALA A 123 9.46 -5.62 -6.73
N THR A 124 10.36 -5.09 -5.90
CA THR A 124 11.79 -5.11 -6.18
C THR A 124 12.50 -5.98 -5.16
N MET A 125 13.33 -6.90 -5.66
CA MET A 125 14.22 -7.72 -4.85
C MET A 125 15.67 -7.30 -5.13
N ILE A 126 16.51 -7.34 -4.10
CA ILE A 126 17.95 -7.09 -4.22
C ILE A 126 18.75 -8.29 -3.75
N TRP A 127 19.78 -8.66 -4.50
CA TRP A 127 20.67 -9.75 -4.13
C TRP A 127 21.74 -9.27 -3.15
N GLY A 128 21.76 -9.81 -1.92
CA GLY A 128 22.73 -9.43 -0.89
C GLY A 128 24.11 -10.11 -1.01
N GLY A 129 24.24 -11.07 -1.92
CA GLY A 129 25.42 -11.94 -2.07
C GLY A 129 25.23 -13.34 -1.48
N ASP A 130 24.35 -13.46 -0.48
CA ASP A 130 23.99 -14.67 0.25
C ASP A 130 22.51 -15.05 0.11
N ARG A 131 21.61 -14.06 0.05
CA ARG A 131 20.16 -14.23 -0.11
C ARG A 131 19.53 -13.04 -0.82
N TRP A 132 18.27 -13.20 -1.20
CA TRP A 132 17.41 -12.11 -1.68
C TRP A 132 16.82 -11.32 -0.51
N TYR A 133 16.76 -10.01 -0.68
CA TYR A 133 16.10 -9.06 0.22
C TYR A 133 15.02 -8.29 -0.52
N VAL A 134 13.97 -7.90 0.20
CA VAL A 134 12.91 -7.02 -0.30
C VAL A 134 13.40 -5.57 -0.25
N ASP A 135 13.41 -4.89 -1.38
CA ASP A 135 13.75 -3.46 -1.53
C ASP A 135 12.46 -2.64 -1.44
N LEU A 136 12.29 -1.94 -0.32
CA LEU A 136 11.17 -1.03 -0.12
C LEU A 136 11.64 0.34 -0.59
N PRO A 137 11.08 0.96 -1.65
CA PRO A 137 11.58 2.23 -2.18
C PRO A 137 11.26 3.44 -1.27
N LEU A 138 11.74 3.42 -0.03
CA LEU A 138 11.43 4.38 1.04
C LEU A 138 12.15 5.72 0.80
N GLU A 139 13.38 5.70 0.28
CA GLU A 139 14.14 6.93 0.02
C GLU A 139 13.57 7.75 -1.14
N GLN A 140 12.95 7.08 -2.13
CA GLN A 140 12.26 7.75 -3.24
C GLN A 140 10.96 8.42 -2.77
N LYS A 141 10.27 7.84 -1.77
CA LYS A 141 9.03 8.41 -1.20
C LYS A 141 9.26 9.41 -0.06
N ALA A 142 10.41 9.40 0.61
CA ALA A 142 10.74 10.38 1.63
C ALA A 142 11.04 11.78 1.05
N SER A 143 11.39 11.86 -0.24
CA SER A 143 11.63 13.12 -0.97
C SER A 143 10.43 13.61 -1.79
N GLU A 144 9.36 12.83 -1.86
CA GLU A 144 8.13 13.23 -2.56
C GLU A 144 7.08 13.63 -1.51
N PRO A 145 6.69 14.92 -1.41
CA PRO A 145 5.50 15.24 -0.64
C PRO A 145 4.33 14.46 -1.26
N ALA A 146 3.60 13.71 -0.43
CA ALA A 146 2.42 12.97 -0.83
C ALA A 146 1.59 13.80 -1.84
N PRO A 147 1.21 13.24 -3.01
CA PRO A 147 0.43 13.99 -3.97
C PRO A 147 -0.85 14.46 -3.27
N LYS A 148 -1.00 15.78 -3.16
CA LYS A 148 -2.21 16.46 -2.66
C LYS A 148 -3.34 16.47 -3.69
N ASP A 149 -3.31 15.56 -4.66
CA ASP A 149 -4.28 15.49 -5.74
C ASP A 149 -4.87 14.08 -5.84
N ALA A 150 -5.52 13.65 -4.75
CA ALA A 150 -6.58 12.65 -4.80
C ALA A 150 -7.95 13.37 -4.83
N GLN A 151 -8.12 14.26 -5.81
CA GLN A 151 -9.38 14.66 -6.45
C GLN A 151 -9.11 15.94 -7.25
N GLU A 152 -8.93 15.81 -8.56
CA GLU A 152 -9.37 16.85 -9.48
C GLU A 152 -10.89 16.69 -9.64
N PRO A 153 -11.76 17.49 -8.99
CA PRO A 153 -13.08 17.70 -9.55
C PRO A 153 -12.88 18.55 -10.81
N LYS A 154 -13.15 17.89 -11.95
CA LYS A 154 -13.41 18.49 -13.26
C LYS A 154 -13.92 19.94 -13.15
N PRO A 155 -13.21 20.95 -13.66
CA PRO A 155 -13.78 22.28 -13.76
C PRO A 155 -14.79 22.28 -14.92
N GLU A 156 -16.07 22.18 -14.60
CA GLU A 156 -17.11 22.77 -15.45
C GLU A 156 -16.87 24.28 -15.47
N GLY A 157 -16.56 24.81 -16.65
CA GLY A 157 -16.21 26.20 -16.85
C GLY A 157 -17.31 27.14 -16.35
N GLN A 158 -17.05 27.75 -15.19
CA GLN A 158 -17.75 28.95 -14.75
C GLN A 158 -16.93 30.14 -15.24
N ALA A 159 -17.47 30.87 -16.21
CA ALA A 159 -16.96 32.18 -16.58
C ALA A 159 -17.00 33.07 -15.34
N ALA A 160 -15.82 33.57 -14.97
CA ALA A 160 -15.61 34.42 -13.82
C ALA A 160 -16.32 35.78 -14.01
N ASP A 161 -17.24 36.09 -13.10
CA ASP A 161 -17.58 37.46 -12.78
C ASP A 161 -16.53 37.99 -11.79
N LYS A 162 -15.94 39.13 -12.14
CA LYS A 162 -14.77 39.76 -11.50
C LYS A 162 -15.24 40.52 -10.26
N PRO A 163 -14.51 40.50 -9.12
CA PRO A 163 -14.91 41.29 -7.96
C PRO A 163 -14.54 42.77 -8.17
N GLU A 164 -15.53 43.66 -8.19
CA GLU A 164 -15.33 45.10 -8.00
C GLU A 164 -16.09 45.58 -6.75
N GLN A 165 -15.35 46.17 -5.81
CA GLN A 165 -15.84 47.07 -4.76
C GLN A 165 -15.00 48.37 -4.84
N PRO A 166 -15.43 49.48 -4.23
CA PRO A 166 -16.75 50.11 -4.29
C PRO A 166 -16.60 51.55 -4.81
N SER A 167 -17.69 52.20 -5.21
CA SER A 167 -17.74 53.67 -5.26
C SER A 167 -19.07 54.11 -4.67
N ALA A 168 -18.97 54.87 -3.59
CA ALA A 168 -20.03 55.73 -3.12
C ALA A 168 -20.28 56.80 -4.18
N ASP A 169 -21.55 57.13 -4.44
CA ASP A 169 -22.12 58.46 -4.25
C ASP A 169 -23.56 58.52 -4.83
N GLU A 170 -24.42 59.19 -4.05
CA GLU A 170 -25.67 59.91 -4.39
C GLU A 170 -26.81 59.16 -5.13
N GLU A 171 -27.92 58.89 -4.43
CA GLU A 171 -29.08 59.78 -4.24
C GLU A 171 -30.11 59.60 -5.39
N THR A 172 -31.28 59.01 -5.07
CA THR A 172 -32.60 59.64 -5.22
C THR A 172 -33.74 58.62 -4.98
N ASP A 173 -34.73 59.11 -4.25
CA ASP A 173 -36.02 58.56 -3.88
C ASP A 173 -36.78 57.79 -4.97
N ALA A 174 -37.54 56.76 -4.58
CA ALA A 174 -39.02 56.79 -4.60
C ALA A 174 -39.62 55.38 -4.47
N ASP A 175 -40.75 55.33 -3.75
CA ASP A 175 -41.86 54.36 -3.92
C ASP A 175 -41.57 52.89 -3.54
N GLY A 176 -42.24 52.21 -2.61
CA GLY A 176 -43.59 52.34 -2.09
C GLY A 176 -44.15 50.91 -1.90
N GLY A 177 -44.64 50.57 -0.69
CA GLY A 177 -45.42 49.35 -0.38
C GLY A 177 -44.63 48.21 0.31
N SER A 178 -44.86 47.87 1.59
CA SER A 178 -45.93 46.98 2.12
C SER A 178 -46.10 45.70 1.30
N LEU A 179 -46.12 44.47 1.83
CA LEU A 179 -46.80 43.96 3.04
C LEU A 179 -46.30 42.50 3.27
N HIS A 180 -45.92 42.11 4.49
CA HIS A 180 -46.57 41.02 5.26
C HIS A 180 -47.47 40.07 4.44
N ASP A 181 -47.10 38.78 4.34
CA ASP A 181 -47.92 37.64 4.79
C ASP A 181 -47.19 36.29 4.59
N GLN A 182 -47.74 35.23 5.18
CA GLN A 182 -47.41 33.81 4.95
C GLN A 182 -46.40 33.14 5.90
N GLN A 183 -46.62 33.37 7.19
CA GLN A 183 -46.46 32.33 8.21
C GLN A 183 -47.85 31.76 8.51
N GLN A 184 -48.12 30.54 8.03
CA GLN A 184 -49.12 29.57 8.54
C GLN A 184 -49.34 28.51 7.45
N HIS A 185 -48.91 27.27 7.70
CA HIS A 185 -49.49 26.01 7.19
C HIS A 185 -48.44 24.89 7.37
N ASP A 186 -48.09 24.51 8.60
CA ASP A 186 -47.41 23.20 8.83
C ASP A 186 -47.50 22.72 10.30
N GLN A 187 -48.62 22.98 10.97
CA GLN A 187 -48.93 22.40 12.28
C GLN A 187 -50.28 21.69 12.24
N GLN A 188 -50.39 20.60 11.48
CA GLN A 188 -51.52 19.68 11.66
C GLN A 188 -51.35 18.29 11.05
N GLN A 189 -50.28 17.54 11.40
CA GLN A 189 -50.23 16.10 11.12
C GLN A 189 -49.48 15.31 12.21
N ASP A 190 -49.96 15.29 13.46
CA ASP A 190 -49.51 14.27 14.44
C ASP A 190 -50.53 13.97 15.55
N ALA A 191 -51.81 13.79 15.18
CA ALA A 191 -52.88 13.47 16.13
C ALA A 191 -53.77 12.30 15.68
N GLY A 192 -53.19 11.25 15.08
CA GLY A 192 -53.94 10.14 14.47
C GLY A 192 -53.56 8.73 14.92
N ARG A 193 -52.61 8.52 15.84
CA ARG A 193 -52.04 7.18 16.10
C ARG A 193 -52.29 6.60 17.49
N GLN A 194 -53.41 6.94 18.12
CA GLN A 194 -53.86 6.26 19.35
C GLN A 194 -55.35 5.96 19.25
N GLN A 195 -55.70 4.81 18.66
CA GLN A 195 -56.93 4.07 18.91
C GLN A 195 -56.84 2.73 18.14
N GLY A 196 -56.49 1.66 18.84
CA GLY A 196 -56.41 0.34 18.21
C GLY A 196 -55.81 -0.80 19.03
N GLU A 197 -55.78 -0.73 20.37
CA GLU A 197 -55.41 -1.88 21.21
C GLU A 197 -56.32 -1.95 22.44
N GLN A 198 -57.58 -2.32 22.21
CA GLN A 198 -58.41 -3.02 23.19
C GLN A 198 -59.36 -3.94 22.42
N GLN A 199 -58.99 -5.22 22.34
CA GLN A 199 -59.89 -6.37 22.33
C GLN A 199 -59.08 -7.66 22.47
#